data_AF-A0AA43JQX6-F1
#
_entry.id   AF-A0AA43JQX6-F1
#
_cell.length_a   1.000
_cell.length_b   1.000
_cell.length_c   1.000
_cell.angle_alpha   90.00
_cell.angle_beta   90.00
_cell.angle_gamma   90.00
#
_symmetry.space_group_name_H-M   'P 1'
#
loop_
_entity.id
_entity.type
_entity.pdbx_description
1 polymer ?
#
loop_
_entity_poly.entity_id
_entity_poly.type
_entity_poly.pdbx_seq_one_letter_code
_entity_poly.pdbx_strand_id
1 'polypeptide(L)'
;MTTADGTAIEYVIDSSGRRIGKKVNGVLVQGFVYMDYINPVAELDGAGNVVARFVYGYKDGSSAYIVKGGKTYRVIADHLSSPRLVIDTATGEVVQRIDYDEYGNILQDTNPGFIPFGYGAGMYDQHTKLLRFGARDYDTHAGRWTAKDPARFNYGEFNMYWYVGNDP
;
A
#
# COMPACT_ATOMS: atom_id res chain seq x y z
N MET A 1 -5.02 5.93 -15.63
CA MET A 1 -5.09 4.60 -16.27
C MET A 1 -6.53 4.12 -16.26
N THR A 2 -6.95 3.34 -17.25
CA THR A 2 -8.31 2.79 -17.30
C THR A 2 -8.22 1.29 -17.08
N THR A 3 -8.99 0.76 -16.13
CA THR A 3 -9.04 -0.67 -15.82
C THR A 3 -9.93 -1.41 -16.82
N ALA A 4 -9.87 -2.76 -16.83
CA ALA A 4 -10.58 -3.59 -17.82
C ALA A 4 -12.11 -3.44 -17.79
N ASP A 5 -12.66 -3.02 -16.64
CA ASP A 5 -14.08 -2.71 -16.43
C ASP A 5 -14.48 -1.28 -16.88
N GLY A 6 -13.54 -0.50 -17.44
CA GLY A 6 -13.76 0.87 -17.90
C GLY A 6 -13.59 1.94 -16.83
N THR A 7 -13.24 1.57 -15.59
CA THR A 7 -13.03 2.54 -14.51
C THR A 7 -11.74 3.34 -14.72
N ALA A 8 -11.83 4.67 -14.72
CA ALA A 8 -10.67 5.55 -14.85
C ALA A 8 -10.06 5.85 -13.47
N ILE A 9 -8.80 5.48 -13.28
CA ILE A 9 -8.00 5.75 -12.08
C ILE A 9 -6.95 6.81 -12.37
N GLU A 10 -6.96 7.88 -11.59
CA GLU A 10 -5.94 8.94 -11.61
C GLU A 10 -5.34 9.09 -10.22
N TYR A 11 -4.02 9.22 -10.14
CA TYR A 11 -3.31 9.45 -8.88
C TYR A 11 -2.88 10.92 -8.80
N VAL A 12 -3.09 11.53 -7.65
CA VAL A 12 -2.58 12.88 -7.34
C VAL A 12 -1.21 12.72 -6.71
N ILE A 13 -0.20 13.30 -7.35
CA ILE A 13 1.20 13.20 -6.94
C ILE A 13 1.69 14.58 -6.51
N ASP A 14 2.36 14.66 -5.36
CA ASP A 14 2.97 15.92 -4.91
C ASP A 14 4.33 16.19 -5.57
N SER A 15 4.92 17.36 -5.31
CA SER A 15 6.22 17.75 -5.87
C SER A 15 7.39 16.84 -5.45
N SER A 16 7.20 16.05 -4.40
CA SER A 16 8.19 15.06 -3.95
C SER A 16 8.00 13.71 -4.63
N GLY A 17 6.92 13.48 -5.38
CA GLY A 17 6.63 12.21 -6.03
C GLY A 17 5.82 11.23 -5.17
N ARG A 18 5.25 11.70 -4.05
CA ARG A 18 4.39 10.88 -3.18
C ARG A 18 2.96 10.86 -3.71
N ARG A 19 2.29 9.72 -3.60
CA ARG A 19 0.88 9.56 -3.97
C ARG A 19 -0.01 10.11 -2.85
N ILE A 20 -0.41 11.37 -2.97
CA ILE A 20 -1.23 12.06 -1.96
C ILE A 20 -2.73 11.89 -2.17
N GLY A 21 -3.15 11.30 -3.29
CA GLY A 21 -4.56 10.98 -3.49
C GLY A 21 -4.85 10.13 -4.70
N LYS A 22 -6.11 9.69 -4.78
CA LYS A 22 -6.66 8.87 -5.84
C LYS A 22 -8.02 9.39 -6.26
N LYS A 23 -8.22 9.51 -7.57
CA LYS A 23 -9.53 9.76 -8.17
C LYS A 23 -10.02 8.51 -8.91
N VAL A 24 -11.33 8.32 -8.86
CA VAL A 24 -12.07 7.32 -9.62
C VAL A 24 -13.06 8.06 -10.50
N ASN A 25 -12.97 7.88 -11.81
CA ASN A 25 -13.80 8.57 -12.81
C ASN A 25 -13.81 10.11 -12.62
N GLY A 26 -12.64 10.68 -12.31
CA GLY A 26 -12.46 12.13 -12.10
C GLY A 26 -12.84 12.63 -10.70
N VAL A 27 -13.44 11.80 -9.84
CA VAL A 27 -13.84 12.17 -8.48
C VAL A 27 -12.77 11.75 -7.48
N LEU A 28 -12.30 12.65 -6.63
CA LEU A 28 -11.37 12.31 -5.53
C LEU A 28 -12.08 11.41 -4.51
N VAL A 29 -11.50 10.25 -4.21
CA VAL A 29 -12.09 9.26 -3.29
C VAL A 29 -11.20 8.93 -2.11
N GLN A 30 -9.90 9.21 -2.20
CA GLN A 30 -8.92 8.88 -1.17
C GLN A 30 -7.79 9.89 -1.19
N GLY A 31 -7.31 10.27 -0.01
CA GLY A 31 -6.14 11.12 0.19
C GLY A 31 -5.19 10.57 1.25
N PHE A 32 -3.94 11.04 1.26
CA PHE A 32 -2.94 10.65 2.26
C PHE A 32 -2.15 11.85 2.77
N VAL A 33 -1.92 11.86 4.09
CA VAL A 33 -1.00 12.78 4.75
C VAL A 33 0.23 12.00 5.18
N TYR A 34 1.42 12.51 4.88
CA TYR A 34 2.68 11.81 5.10
C TYR A 34 3.52 12.47 6.19
N MET A 35 4.17 11.65 7.03
CA MET A 35 5.20 12.11 7.95
C MET A 35 6.55 12.29 7.25
N ASP A 36 6.86 11.41 6.30
CA ASP A 36 8.11 11.43 5.55
C ASP A 36 7.88 11.05 4.07
N TYR A 37 8.90 10.50 3.40
CA TYR A 37 8.81 10.14 1.99
C TYR A 37 7.88 8.95 1.71
N ILE A 38 7.83 7.97 2.61
CA ILE A 38 7.19 6.68 2.37
C ILE A 38 6.06 6.36 3.36
N ASN A 39 6.01 7.03 4.50
CA ASN A 39 5.11 6.69 5.61
C ASN A 39 3.89 7.64 5.67
N PRO A 40 2.72 7.23 5.15
CA PRO A 40 1.47 7.96 5.39
C PRO A 40 1.04 7.81 6.86
N VAL A 41 0.71 8.92 7.52
CA VAL A 41 0.19 8.94 8.90
C VAL A 41 -1.31 9.10 8.99
N ALA A 42 -1.97 9.50 7.90
CA ALA A 42 -3.42 9.55 7.82
C ALA A 42 -3.92 9.23 6.42
N GLU A 43 -5.09 8.60 6.38
CA GLU A 43 -5.92 8.45 5.19
C GLU A 43 -7.09 9.42 5.29
N LEU A 44 -7.40 10.07 4.17
CA LEU A 44 -8.48 11.03 4.02
C LEU A 44 -9.55 10.48 3.06
N ASP A 45 -10.81 10.84 3.29
CA ASP A 45 -11.87 10.66 2.30
C ASP A 45 -11.80 11.70 1.17
N GLY A 46 -12.71 11.58 0.19
CA GLY A 46 -12.82 12.53 -0.94
C GLY A 46 -13.17 13.97 -0.54
N ALA A 47 -13.67 14.20 0.68
CA ALA A 47 -13.94 15.52 1.23
C ALA A 47 -12.79 16.07 2.09
N GLY A 48 -11.73 15.28 2.29
CA GLY A 48 -10.55 15.66 3.09
C GLY A 48 -10.68 15.35 4.59
N ASN A 49 -11.72 14.64 5.03
CA ASN A 49 -11.83 14.23 6.43
C ASN A 49 -10.91 13.06 6.72
N VAL A 50 -10.29 13.05 7.91
CA VAL A 50 -9.45 11.93 8.35
C VAL A 50 -10.32 10.71 8.65
N VAL A 51 -10.13 9.63 7.89
CA VAL A 51 -10.84 8.36 8.07
C VAL A 51 -10.02 7.29 8.77
N ALA A 52 -8.69 7.36 8.69
CA ALA A 52 -7.79 6.51 9.43
C ALA A 52 -6.50 7.26 9.82
N ARG A 53 -5.90 6.87 10.94
CA ARG A 53 -4.54 7.27 11.33
C ARG A 53 -3.66 6.06 11.48
N PHE A 54 -2.44 6.14 10.97
CA PHE A 54 -1.44 5.08 11.01
C PHE A 54 -0.37 5.44 12.02
N VAL A 55 -0.16 4.55 12.99
CA VAL A 55 0.82 4.74 14.05
C VAL A 55 1.93 3.73 13.86
N TYR A 56 3.12 4.23 13.59
CA TYR A 56 4.30 3.42 13.35
C TYR A 56 4.97 3.03 14.67
N GLY A 57 5.30 1.74 14.79
CA GLY A 57 6.07 1.17 15.91
C GLY A 57 7.56 1.04 15.55
N TYR A 58 8.33 0.36 16.40
CA TYR A 58 9.79 0.26 16.23
C TYR A 58 10.22 -0.36 14.87
N LYS A 59 11.28 0.26 14.32
CA LYS A 59 12.27 -0.10 13.27
C LYS A 59 11.90 -0.56 11.85
N ASP A 60 10.68 -0.99 11.54
CA ASP A 60 10.51 -1.78 10.29
C ASP A 60 9.74 -1.05 9.17
N GLY A 61 9.23 0.17 9.43
CA GLY A 61 8.44 0.93 8.45
C GLY A 61 7.00 0.45 8.27
N SER A 62 6.57 -0.62 8.94
CA SER A 62 5.15 -1.02 9.03
C SER A 62 4.38 -0.24 10.09
N SER A 63 3.13 0.10 9.79
CA SER A 63 2.22 0.66 10.80
C SER A 63 1.94 -0.39 11.88
N ALA A 64 2.28 -0.11 13.13
CA ALA A 64 2.01 -1.03 14.23
C ALA A 64 0.52 -1.01 14.63
N TYR A 65 -0.10 0.16 14.60
CA TYR A 65 -1.51 0.35 14.92
C TYR A 65 -2.23 1.24 13.90
N ILE A 66 -3.55 1.05 13.82
CA ILE A 66 -4.45 1.85 13.01
C ILE A 66 -5.58 2.35 13.91
N VAL A 67 -5.87 3.65 13.84
CA VAL A 67 -7.06 4.22 14.49
C VAL A 67 -8.07 4.56 13.39
N LYS A 68 -9.22 3.87 13.36
CA LYS A 68 -10.24 3.98 12.31
C LYS A 68 -11.63 3.82 12.91
N GLY A 69 -12.54 4.74 12.61
CA GLY A 69 -13.92 4.72 13.14
C GLY A 69 -14.02 4.73 14.66
N GLY A 70 -13.10 5.42 15.35
CA GLY A 70 -13.06 5.48 16.82
C GLY A 70 -12.51 4.22 17.52
N LYS A 71 -12.10 3.20 16.75
CA LYS A 71 -11.46 1.98 17.26
C LYS A 71 -9.97 1.95 16.94
N THR A 72 -9.22 1.21 17.75
CA THR A 72 -7.79 0.95 17.55
C THR A 72 -7.59 -0.50 17.15
N TYR A 73 -6.81 -0.72 16.09
CA TYR A 73 -6.47 -2.02 15.56
C TYR A 73 -4.96 -2.25 15.61
N ARG A 74 -4.54 -3.47 15.95
CA ARG A 74 -3.15 -3.92 15.85
C ARG A 74 -2.95 -4.57 14.49
N VAL A 75 -1.89 -4.18 13.79
CA VAL A 75 -1.47 -4.86 12.55
C VAL A 75 -0.37 -5.86 12.90
N ILE A 76 -0.57 -7.12 12.51
CA ILE A 76 0.45 -8.17 12.56
C ILE A 76 0.99 -8.34 11.16
N ALA A 77 2.30 -8.12 11.01
CA ALA A 77 3.00 -8.22 9.74
C ALA A 77 3.99 -9.39 9.75
N ASP A 78 4.34 -9.89 8.57
CA ASP A 78 5.43 -10.84 8.41
C ASP A 78 6.81 -10.16 8.39
N HIS A 79 7.86 -10.94 8.16
CA HIS A 79 9.25 -10.46 8.17
C HIS A 79 9.58 -9.42 7.08
N LEU A 80 8.74 -9.32 6.03
CA LEU A 80 8.86 -8.30 4.99
C LEU A 80 8.00 -7.07 5.29
N SER A 81 7.42 -6.98 6.49
CA SER A 81 6.45 -5.95 6.86
C SER A 81 5.12 -6.02 6.08
N SER A 82 4.80 -7.15 5.45
CA SER A 82 3.49 -7.34 4.81
C SER A 82 2.41 -7.59 5.87
N PRO A 83 1.31 -6.81 5.91
CA PRO A 83 0.21 -7.06 6.84
C PRO A 83 -0.44 -8.42 6.56
N ARG A 84 -0.48 -9.28 7.59
CA ARG A 84 -1.15 -10.60 7.55
C ARG A 84 -2.47 -10.60 8.32
N LEU A 85 -2.52 -9.91 9.46
CA LEU A 85 -3.72 -9.79 10.28
C LEU A 85 -3.93 -8.36 10.77
N VAL A 86 -5.19 -7.96 10.86
CA VAL A 86 -5.63 -6.74 11.53
C VAL A 86 -6.60 -7.14 12.63
N ILE A 87 -6.29 -6.78 13.87
CA ILE A 87 -6.98 -7.26 15.07
C ILE A 87 -7.56 -6.07 15.82
N ASP A 88 -8.85 -6.10 16.13
CA ASP A 88 -9.49 -5.12 17.02
C ASP A 88 -8.89 -5.27 18.43
N THR A 89 -8.24 -4.22 18.94
CA THR A 89 -7.52 -4.28 20.22
C THR A 89 -8.45 -4.39 21.44
N ALA A 90 -9.72 -4.03 21.30
CA ALA A 90 -10.69 -4.10 22.39
C ALA A 90 -11.33 -5.50 22.50
N THR A 91 -11.56 -6.18 21.38
CA THR A 91 -12.26 -7.48 21.35
C THR A 91 -11.35 -8.67 21.07
N GLY A 92 -10.19 -8.44 20.45
CA GLY A 92 -9.31 -9.51 19.93
C GLY A 92 -9.79 -10.12 18.62
N GLU A 93 -10.84 -9.59 18.00
CA GLU A 93 -11.39 -10.09 16.74
C GLU A 93 -10.45 -9.78 15.57
N VAL A 94 -10.25 -10.75 14.68
CA VAL A 94 -9.53 -10.55 13.41
C VAL A 94 -10.49 -9.91 12.41
N VAL A 95 -10.35 -8.61 12.19
CA VAL A 95 -11.22 -7.82 11.29
C VAL A 95 -10.77 -7.86 9.83
N GLN A 96 -9.52 -8.22 9.59
CA GLN A 96 -8.99 -8.50 8.27
C GLN A 96 -7.85 -9.54 8.38
N ARG A 97 -7.86 -10.50 7.47
CA ARG A 97 -6.75 -11.41 7.20
C ARG A 97 -6.37 -11.29 5.74
N ILE A 98 -5.08 -11.18 5.47
CA ILE A 98 -4.51 -11.18 4.13
C ILE A 98 -3.45 -12.27 4.03
N ASP A 99 -3.59 -13.14 3.04
CA ASP A 99 -2.60 -14.14 2.70
C ASP A 99 -2.02 -13.86 1.31
N TYR A 100 -0.69 -13.87 1.21
CA TYR A 100 0.05 -13.67 -0.04
C TYR A 100 0.81 -14.93 -0.47
N ASP A 101 1.07 -15.06 -1.77
CA ASP A 101 2.17 -15.88 -2.29
C ASP A 101 3.52 -15.16 -2.16
N GLU A 102 4.59 -15.80 -2.63
CA GLU A 102 5.97 -15.31 -2.54
C GLU A 102 6.20 -14.02 -3.34
N TYR A 103 5.36 -13.69 -4.33
CA TYR A 103 5.46 -12.46 -5.13
C TYR A 103 4.45 -11.39 -4.69
N GLY A 104 3.76 -11.61 -3.57
CA GLY A 104 2.79 -10.66 -3.03
C GLY A 104 1.40 -10.73 -3.68
N ASN A 105 1.09 -11.76 -4.49
CA ASN A 105 -0.27 -11.94 -4.98
C ASN A 105 -1.17 -12.35 -3.81
N ILE A 106 -2.30 -11.66 -3.69
CA ILE A 106 -3.29 -11.95 -2.64
C ILE A 106 -3.99 -13.28 -2.95
N LEU A 107 -3.72 -14.29 -2.12
CA LEU A 107 -4.40 -15.59 -2.12
C LEU A 107 -5.72 -15.53 -1.36
N GLN A 108 -5.78 -14.72 -0.30
CA GLN A 108 -6.98 -14.47 0.49
C GLN A 108 -6.96 -13.05 1.04
N ASP A 109 -8.09 -12.35 1.01
CA ASP A 109 -8.33 -11.11 1.75
C ASP A 109 -9.78 -11.10 2.25
N THR A 110 -9.96 -11.18 3.57
CA THR A 110 -11.30 -11.28 4.17
C THR A 110 -12.04 -9.94 4.24
N ASN A 111 -11.34 -8.82 4.08
CA ASN A 111 -11.94 -7.49 4.14
C ASN A 111 -11.18 -6.48 3.26
N PRO A 112 -11.27 -6.61 1.92
CA PRO A 112 -10.47 -5.83 1.00
C PRO A 112 -10.65 -4.31 1.15
N GLY A 113 -9.53 -3.60 1.28
CA GLY A 113 -9.51 -2.14 1.44
C GLY A 113 -9.78 -1.65 2.86
N PHE A 114 -9.87 -2.55 3.86
CA PHE A 114 -9.94 -2.12 5.26
C PHE A 114 -8.68 -1.34 5.68
N ILE A 115 -7.50 -1.74 5.18
CA ILE A 115 -6.24 -0.97 5.24
C ILE A 115 -5.72 -0.71 3.82
N PRO A 116 -4.95 0.37 3.60
CA PRO A 116 -4.37 0.67 2.29
C PRO A 116 -3.02 -0.02 2.04
N PHE A 117 -2.49 -0.79 2.99
CA PHE A 117 -1.17 -1.43 2.90
C PHE A 117 -1.30 -2.91 2.51
N GLY A 118 -0.36 -3.39 1.69
CA GLY A 118 -0.26 -4.78 1.26
C GLY A 118 1.17 -5.32 1.41
N TYR A 119 1.58 -6.21 0.49
CA TYR A 119 2.90 -6.84 0.49
C TYR A 119 4.04 -5.82 0.64
N GLY A 120 5.03 -6.14 1.47
CA GLY A 120 6.20 -5.29 1.72
C GLY A 120 5.89 -3.92 2.38
N ALA A 121 4.71 -3.75 2.98
CA ALA A 121 4.14 -2.46 3.41
C ALA A 121 3.88 -1.47 2.26
N GLY A 122 3.85 -1.92 1.00
CA GLY A 122 3.46 -1.08 -0.14
C GLY A 122 1.99 -0.68 -0.09
N MET A 123 1.63 0.48 -0.65
CA MET A 123 0.22 0.90 -0.70
C MET A 123 -0.50 0.19 -1.84
N TYR A 124 -1.48 -0.65 -1.52
CA TYR A 124 -2.18 -1.48 -2.49
C TYR A 124 -3.42 -0.79 -3.06
N ASP A 125 -3.51 -0.75 -4.38
CA ASP A 125 -4.70 -0.26 -5.06
C ASP A 125 -5.61 -1.40 -5.53
N GLN A 126 -6.80 -1.50 -4.96
CA GLN A 126 -7.76 -2.55 -5.28
C GLN A 126 -8.29 -2.51 -6.73
N HIS A 127 -8.24 -1.38 -7.41
CA HIS A 127 -8.71 -1.26 -8.79
C HIS A 127 -7.61 -1.66 -9.78
N THR A 128 -6.38 -1.18 -9.55
CA THR A 128 -5.27 -1.43 -10.48
C THR A 128 -4.49 -2.69 -10.14
N LYS A 129 -4.69 -3.25 -8.94
CA LYS A 129 -3.95 -4.40 -8.38
C LYS A 129 -2.44 -4.16 -8.27
N LEU A 130 -2.04 -2.89 -8.16
CA LEU A 130 -0.64 -2.47 -8.04
C LEU A 130 -0.30 -2.07 -6.60
N LEU A 131 0.94 -2.34 -6.21
CA LEU A 131 1.54 -1.85 -4.97
C LEU A 131 2.40 -0.63 -5.24
N ARG A 132 2.18 0.46 -4.51
CA ARG A 132 3.02 1.66 -4.56
C ARG A 132 4.11 1.57 -3.48
N PHE A 133 5.36 1.65 -3.91
CA PHE A 133 6.53 1.79 -3.04
C PHE A 133 7.26 3.09 -3.38
N GLY A 134 7.11 4.11 -2.53
CA GLY A 134 7.74 5.42 -2.74
C GLY A 134 7.41 6.03 -4.11
N ALA A 135 8.37 5.94 -5.05
CA ALA A 135 8.28 6.47 -6.41
C ALA A 135 7.80 5.47 -7.48
N ARG A 136 7.74 4.16 -7.20
CA ARG A 136 7.44 3.12 -8.20
C ARG A 136 6.22 2.30 -7.83
N ASP A 137 5.55 1.78 -8.86
CA ASP A 137 4.48 0.80 -8.72
C ASP A 137 5.04 -0.58 -9.06
N TYR A 138 4.65 -1.58 -8.27
CA TYR A 138 5.00 -2.98 -8.40
C TYR A 138 3.75 -3.76 -8.81
N ASP A 139 3.91 -4.63 -9.81
CA ASP A 139 2.89 -5.57 -10.28
C ASP A 139 3.25 -6.96 -9.73
N THR A 140 2.44 -7.43 -8.76
CA THR A 140 2.63 -8.72 -8.09
C THR A 140 2.40 -9.89 -9.05
N HIS A 141 1.52 -9.74 -10.03
CA HIS A 141 1.20 -10.79 -10.99
C HIS A 141 2.34 -10.99 -11.98
N ALA A 142 2.94 -9.88 -12.42
CA ALA A 142 4.11 -9.90 -13.30
C ALA A 142 5.45 -10.07 -12.54
N GLY A 143 5.43 -10.04 -11.21
CA GLY A 143 6.58 -10.14 -10.32
C GLY A 143 7.63 -9.04 -10.54
N ARG A 144 7.22 -7.84 -10.98
CA ARG A 144 8.15 -6.80 -11.46
C ARG A 144 7.67 -5.37 -11.23
N TRP A 145 8.61 -4.43 -11.22
CA TRP A 145 8.28 -3.00 -11.23
C TRP A 145 7.63 -2.60 -12.56
N THR A 146 6.65 -1.70 -12.52
CA THR A 146 5.97 -1.17 -13.72
C THR A 146 6.70 0.04 -14.33
N ALA A 147 7.75 0.53 -13.65
CA ALA A 147 8.62 1.61 -14.10
C ALA A 147 10.10 1.25 -13.87
N LYS A 148 10.98 1.74 -14.76
CA LYS A 148 12.44 1.57 -14.65
C LYS A 148 12.97 2.17 -13.35
N ASP A 149 13.99 1.55 -12.77
CA ASP A 149 14.65 2.06 -11.57
C ASP A 149 15.23 3.48 -11.76
N PRO A 150 14.83 4.48 -10.93
CA PRO A 150 15.41 5.82 -10.96
C PRO A 150 16.93 5.85 -10.67
N ALA A 151 17.45 4.87 -9.91
CA ALA A 151 18.88 4.72 -9.61
C ALA A 151 19.70 4.17 -10.80
N ARG A 152 19.03 3.82 -11.91
CA ARG A 152 19.63 3.33 -13.16
C ARG A 152 20.57 2.14 -12.92
N PHE A 153 21.88 2.31 -13.13
CA PHE A 153 22.89 1.25 -13.10
C PHE A 153 23.76 1.26 -11.82
N ASN A 154 23.41 2.05 -10.80
CA ASN A 154 24.29 2.29 -9.64
C ASN A 154 24.60 1.05 -8.76
N TYR A 155 23.98 -0.10 -9.03
CA TYR A 155 24.21 -1.35 -8.29
C TYR A 155 24.61 -2.55 -9.18
N GLY A 156 25.03 -2.32 -10.43
CA GLY A 156 25.52 -3.39 -11.31
C GLY A 156 24.43 -4.31 -11.90
N GLU A 157 23.16 -3.92 -11.79
CA GLU A 157 22.02 -4.68 -12.29
C GLU A 157 21.74 -4.37 -13.77
N PHE A 158 21.68 -5.42 -14.60
CA PHE A 158 21.41 -5.31 -16.04
C PHE A 158 19.92 -5.27 -16.39
N ASN A 159 19.02 -5.43 -15.41
CA ASN A 159 17.57 -5.46 -15.60
C ASN A 159 16.84 -4.48 -14.66
N MET A 160 16.30 -3.41 -15.25
CA MET A 160 15.68 -2.28 -14.54
C MET A 160 14.28 -2.55 -13.95
N TYR A 161 13.78 -3.79 -14.05
CA TYR A 161 12.42 -4.18 -13.65
C TYR A 161 12.36 -5.30 -12.61
N TRP A 162 13.48 -5.95 -12.27
CA TRP A 162 13.47 -7.07 -11.32
C TRP A 162 13.09 -6.62 -9.90
N TYR A 163 12.34 -7.48 -9.20
CA TYR A 163 12.12 -7.37 -7.78
C TYR A 163 13.09 -8.30 -7.05
N VAL A 164 13.99 -7.72 -6.24
CA VAL A 164 14.90 -8.42 -5.32
C VAL A 164 15.65 -9.60 -5.97
N GLY A 165 16.17 -9.43 -7.19
CA GLY A 165 16.95 -10.47 -7.88
C GLY A 165 16.17 -11.78 -8.21
N ASN A 166 14.84 -11.76 -8.18
CA ASN A 166 13.94 -12.93 -8.25
C ASN A 166 14.07 -13.89 -7.05
N ASP A 167 14.47 -13.40 -5.88
CA ASP A 167 14.43 -14.10 -4.59
C ASP A 167 13.56 -13.28 -3.62
N PRO A 168 12.22 -13.28 -3.81
CA PRO A 168 11.29 -12.37 -3.14
C PRO A 168 10.90 -12.77 -1.71
#